data_AF-A0AAE2BZ45-F1
#
_entry.id   AF-A0AAE2BZ45-F1
#
_cell.length_a   1.000
_cell.length_b   1.000
_cell.length_c   1.000
_cell.angle_alpha   90.00
_cell.angle_beta   90.00
_cell.angle_gamma   90.00
#
_symmetry.space_group_name_H-M   'P 1'
#
loop_
_entity.id
_entity.type
_entity.pdbx_description
1 polymer ?
#
loop_
_entity_poly.entity_id
_entity_poly.type
_entity_poly.pdbx_seq_one_letter_code
_entity_poly.pdbx_strand_id
1 'polypeptide(L)'
;MAGETCCKIDVHSVTKYFPSPGISFLQPPPHEPETSRFSVQNAVDDQSNSSSNQQAASKHLKDIHMVRYENPKVALLILNFIFVKCISFASNDEYYALPHHFLSGCLMEDFLTAARENTQKNLETCGVLGAFLKDGTFYITTLIIPKQEATSDSCQAVNEEEIYAIQNEESLFPIGWIHTHPSQSCFMSSIDLHTQYTYQVMVPEAVGIVMAPTDDSRKYGIFRLSDPDGMSILRECHEMGFHTHRETSNGSPIYEDSTNIIFNPNLRLEIFDLR
;
A
#
# COMPACT_ATOMS: atom_id res chain seq x y z
N MET A 1 -40.86 16.26 25.64
CA MET A 1 -40.03 15.46 26.58
C MET A 1 -39.89 14.05 26.01
N ALA A 2 -39.08 13.88 24.96
CA ALA A 2 -38.68 12.57 24.48
C ALA A 2 -37.25 12.32 24.98
N GLY A 3 -36.97 11.11 25.47
CA GLY A 3 -35.63 10.74 25.93
C GLY A 3 -34.83 10.12 24.80
N GLU A 4 -33.69 10.72 24.46
CA GLU A 4 -32.76 10.16 23.49
C GLU A 4 -32.07 8.93 24.10
N THR A 5 -32.33 7.76 23.52
CA THR A 5 -31.67 6.52 23.97
C THR A 5 -30.32 6.41 23.26
N CYS A 6 -29.30 7.07 23.80
CA CYS A 6 -27.95 7.05 23.25
C CYS A 6 -27.40 5.61 23.25
N CYS A 7 -27.25 5.01 22.06
CA CYS A 7 -26.61 3.72 21.88
C CYS A 7 -25.11 3.83 22.21
N LYS A 8 -24.69 3.27 23.34
CA LYS A 8 -23.27 3.12 23.67
C LYS A 8 -22.64 2.12 22.70
N ILE A 9 -21.79 2.63 21.81
CA ILE A 9 -20.82 1.81 21.07
C ILE A 9 -19.65 1.57 22.03
N ASP A 10 -19.28 0.31 22.25
CA ASP A 10 -18.20 -0.06 23.16
C ASP A 10 -16.87 -0.02 22.40
N VAL A 11 -16.04 0.99 22.69
CA VAL A 11 -14.83 1.30 21.90
C VAL A 11 -13.68 0.42 22.38
N HIS A 12 -13.62 -0.80 21.84
CA HIS A 12 -12.40 -1.61 21.93
C HIS A 12 -11.27 -0.95 21.14
N SER A 13 -10.10 -0.84 21.77
CA SER A 13 -8.94 -0.13 21.22
C SER A 13 -8.22 -0.93 20.13
N VAL A 14 -8.68 -0.83 18.88
CA VAL A 14 -7.98 -1.37 17.71
C VAL A 14 -6.61 -0.68 17.58
N THR A 15 -5.54 -1.41 17.92
CA THR A 15 -4.19 -0.83 18.15
C THR A 15 -3.24 -0.99 16.97
N LYS A 16 -3.71 -1.52 15.83
CA LYS A 16 -2.86 -1.91 14.70
C LYS A 16 -3.56 -1.61 13.37
N TYR A 17 -2.78 -1.12 12.42
CA TYR A 17 -3.17 -0.99 11.02
C TYR A 17 -2.90 -2.32 10.28
N PHE A 18 -3.62 -2.59 9.18
CA PHE A 18 -3.17 -3.60 8.22
C PHE A 18 -1.82 -3.11 7.64
N PRO A 19 -0.71 -3.82 7.88
CA PRO A 19 0.58 -3.39 7.36
C PRO A 19 0.70 -3.77 5.89
N SER A 20 1.49 -3.01 5.13
CA SER A 20 2.12 -3.59 3.94
C SER A 20 3.16 -4.62 4.39
N PRO A 21 3.39 -5.69 3.59
CA PRO A 21 4.56 -6.57 3.73
C PRO A 21 5.93 -5.85 3.85
N GLY A 22 6.00 -4.57 3.47
CA GLY A 22 7.16 -3.69 3.66
C GLY A 22 7.19 -2.83 4.94
N ILE A 23 6.05 -2.54 5.59
CA ILE A 23 6.02 -1.62 6.75
C ILE A 23 6.20 -2.33 8.10
N SER A 24 5.81 -3.60 8.24
CA SER A 24 6.07 -4.40 9.45
C SER A 24 7.55 -4.46 9.89
N PHE A 25 8.48 -4.15 8.97
CA PHE A 25 9.92 -4.16 9.22
C PHE A 25 10.55 -2.77 9.44
N LEU A 26 9.79 -1.68 9.27
CA LEU A 26 10.25 -0.31 9.52
C LEU A 26 9.98 0.11 10.97
N GLN A 27 10.72 -0.49 11.91
CA GLN A 27 10.78 0.06 13.27
C GLN A 27 11.32 1.50 13.22
N PRO A 28 10.78 2.43 14.02
CA PRO A 28 11.37 3.75 14.16
C PRO A 28 12.81 3.61 14.71
N PRO A 29 13.75 4.47 14.29
CA PRO A 29 15.13 4.40 14.75
C PRO A 29 15.20 4.60 16.26
N PRO A 30 16.09 3.89 16.98
CA PRO A 30 16.25 4.09 18.42
C PRO A 30 16.72 5.51 18.72
N HIS A 31 16.05 6.15 19.68
CA HIS A 31 16.49 7.44 20.22
C HIS A 31 17.78 7.27 21.04
N GLU A 32 18.95 7.50 20.43
CA GLU A 32 20.01 8.37 20.97
C GLU A 32 21.20 8.54 19.97
N PRO A 33 21.97 9.65 20.04
CA PRO A 33 23.00 9.97 19.05
C PRO A 33 24.43 9.56 19.49
N GLU A 34 24.84 8.32 19.25
CA GLU A 34 26.24 7.92 19.46
C GLU A 34 27.19 8.49 18.39
N THR A 35 27.83 9.62 18.69
CA THR A 35 28.84 10.24 17.81
C THR A 35 30.17 9.49 17.83
N SER A 36 30.34 8.51 16.94
CA SER A 36 31.63 7.83 16.71
C SER A 36 32.58 8.69 15.86
N ARG A 37 33.47 9.45 16.54
CA ARG A 37 34.54 10.21 15.88
C ARG A 37 35.66 9.29 15.37
N PHE A 38 35.85 9.22 14.06
CA PHE A 38 37.07 8.69 13.46
C PHE A 38 38.02 9.81 13.01
N SER A 39 39.14 9.93 13.72
CA SER A 39 40.23 10.85 13.35
C SER A 39 41.13 10.21 12.30
N VAL A 40 41.09 10.69 11.05
CA VAL A 40 42.04 10.28 10.02
C VAL A 40 43.36 11.03 10.20
N GLN A 41 44.48 10.30 10.23
CA GLN A 41 45.82 10.87 10.29
C GLN A 41 46.33 11.19 8.88
N ASN A 42 46.98 12.34 8.70
CA ASN A 42 47.45 12.81 7.39
C ASN A 42 48.69 12.04 6.90
N ALA A 43 48.75 11.77 5.59
CA ALA A 43 49.93 11.29 4.88
C ALA A 43 49.98 11.85 3.43
N VAL A 44 50.49 13.08 3.31
CA VAL A 44 51.64 13.50 2.45
C VAL A 44 52.16 12.39 1.50
N ASP A 45 52.34 12.55 0.18
CA ASP A 45 52.15 13.66 -0.80
C ASP A 45 51.84 13.00 -2.19
N ASP A 46 51.89 13.56 -3.43
CA ASP A 46 52.56 14.72 -4.05
C ASP A 46 51.76 15.23 -5.30
N GLN A 47 52.41 15.85 -6.29
CA GLN A 47 51.82 16.77 -7.27
C GLN A 47 51.58 16.25 -8.71
N SER A 48 50.61 16.89 -9.39
CA SER A 48 50.76 17.57 -10.71
C SER A 48 49.87 17.15 -11.91
N ASN A 49 49.44 18.19 -12.63
CA ASN A 49 49.13 18.30 -14.07
C ASN A 49 48.00 17.48 -14.76
N SER A 50 46.85 18.15 -14.85
CA SER A 50 46.15 18.51 -16.10
C SER A 50 45.79 17.41 -17.14
N SER A 51 44.48 17.21 -17.33
CA SER A 51 43.86 17.42 -18.66
C SER A 51 42.40 17.85 -18.51
N SER A 52 41.89 18.62 -19.47
CA SER A 52 40.52 19.15 -19.44
C SER A 52 39.57 18.31 -20.29
N ASN A 53 38.68 17.56 -19.66
CA ASN A 53 37.47 17.04 -20.30
C ASN A 53 36.24 17.55 -19.53
N GLN A 54 35.47 18.45 -20.16
CA GLN A 54 34.22 18.96 -19.59
C GLN A 54 33.10 17.93 -19.77
N GLN A 55 33.07 16.93 -18.90
CA GLN A 55 31.90 16.06 -18.78
C GLN A 55 30.86 16.77 -17.91
N ALA A 56 29.69 17.10 -18.48
CA ALA A 56 28.63 17.84 -17.82
C ALA A 56 27.86 16.96 -16.81
N ALA A 57 28.51 16.60 -15.71
CA ALA A 57 27.91 15.85 -14.62
C ALA A 57 26.84 16.68 -13.90
N SER A 58 25.61 16.17 -13.83
CA SER A 58 24.51 16.81 -13.10
C SER A 58 24.84 16.91 -11.61
N LYS A 59 24.72 18.11 -11.04
CA LYS A 59 25.13 18.43 -9.65
C LYS A 59 24.18 17.92 -8.56
N HIS A 60 23.38 16.88 -8.83
CA HIS A 60 22.23 16.52 -7.99
C HIS A 60 22.17 15.08 -7.46
N LEU A 61 23.29 14.34 -7.47
CA LEU A 61 23.49 13.29 -6.45
C LEU A 61 24.34 13.85 -5.32
N LYS A 62 23.68 14.12 -4.18
CA LYS A 62 24.32 14.23 -2.87
C LYS A 62 23.86 13.07 -2.01
N ASP A 63 24.83 12.33 -1.50
CA ASP A 63 24.75 11.59 -0.23
C ASP A 63 23.53 10.68 -0.06
N ILE A 64 23.38 9.70 -0.97
CA ILE A 64 22.59 8.50 -0.67
C ILE A 64 23.30 7.75 0.46
N HIS A 65 22.88 7.98 1.70
CA HIS A 65 23.27 7.17 2.85
C HIS A 65 22.77 5.74 2.63
N MET A 66 23.67 4.82 2.25
CA MET A 66 23.38 3.39 2.29
C MET A 66 23.27 2.94 3.75
N VAL A 67 22.06 2.98 4.28
CA VAL A 67 21.70 2.31 5.54
C VAL A 67 21.97 0.82 5.35
N ARG A 68 22.82 0.26 6.22
CA ARG A 68 23.27 -1.13 6.10
C ARG A 68 22.27 -2.06 6.78
N TYR A 69 21.16 -2.35 6.10
CA TYR A 69 20.11 -3.22 6.62
C TYR A 69 20.62 -4.65 6.86
N GLU A 70 20.52 -5.12 8.10
CA GLU A 70 20.97 -6.47 8.49
C GLU A 70 19.98 -7.58 8.12
N ASN A 71 18.73 -7.22 7.81
CA ASN A 71 17.68 -8.16 7.40
C ASN A 71 17.58 -8.24 5.86
N PRO A 72 17.88 -9.40 5.23
CA PRO A 72 17.85 -9.55 3.78
C PRO A 72 16.44 -9.44 3.17
N LYS A 73 15.37 -9.70 3.93
CA LYS A 73 14.00 -9.48 3.46
C LYS A 73 13.74 -7.99 3.20
N VAL A 74 14.20 -7.13 4.11
CA VAL A 74 14.08 -5.66 4.01
C VAL A 74 14.88 -5.12 2.83
N ALA A 75 16.09 -5.64 2.62
CA ALA A 75 16.90 -5.28 1.45
C ALA A 75 16.19 -5.61 0.13
N LEU A 76 15.51 -6.76 0.05
CA LEU A 76 14.80 -7.19 -1.17
C LEU A 76 13.48 -6.43 -1.39
N LEU A 77 12.73 -6.11 -0.32
CA LEU A 77 11.58 -5.20 -0.37
C LEU A 77 11.98 -3.79 -0.82
N ILE A 78 13.12 -3.26 -0.34
CA ILE A 78 13.68 -1.97 -0.79
C ILE A 78 14.13 -2.06 -2.26
N LEU A 79 14.71 -3.18 -2.70
CA LEU A 79 15.05 -3.39 -4.11
C LEU A 79 13.80 -3.43 -5.00
N ASN A 80 12.71 -4.08 -4.57
CA ASN A 80 11.43 -4.08 -5.30
C ASN A 80 10.78 -2.69 -5.32
N PHE A 81 10.82 -1.95 -4.21
CA PHE A 81 10.38 -0.54 -4.15
C PHE A 81 11.20 0.34 -5.11
N ILE A 82 12.52 0.17 -5.14
CA ILE A 82 13.41 0.86 -6.11
C ILE A 82 13.07 0.43 -7.53
N PHE A 83 12.80 -0.85 -7.79
CA PHE A 83 12.50 -1.37 -9.12
C PHE A 83 11.16 -0.85 -9.66
N VAL A 84 10.08 -0.90 -8.87
CA VAL A 84 8.77 -0.27 -9.19
C VAL A 84 8.98 1.22 -9.48
N LYS A 85 9.64 1.92 -8.56
CA LYS A 85 9.86 3.37 -8.70
C LYS A 85 10.73 3.70 -9.90
N CYS A 86 11.73 2.87 -10.24
CA CYS A 86 12.53 3.02 -11.44
C CYS A 86 11.74 2.71 -12.73
N ILE A 87 10.71 1.86 -12.69
CA ILE A 87 9.79 1.70 -13.83
C ILE A 87 8.99 2.99 -14.02
N SER A 88 8.35 3.52 -12.98
CA SER A 88 7.59 4.78 -13.04
C SER A 88 8.45 6.02 -13.36
N PHE A 89 9.77 5.97 -13.09
CA PHE A 89 10.75 7.01 -13.47
C PHE A 89 11.45 6.77 -14.82
N ALA A 90 11.38 5.57 -15.41
CA ALA A 90 11.98 5.27 -16.71
C ALA A 90 11.12 5.78 -17.88
N SER A 91 9.79 5.82 -17.68
CA SER A 91 8.87 6.66 -18.44
C SER A 91 9.16 8.13 -18.13
N ASN A 92 9.88 8.82 -19.03
CA ASN A 92 10.17 10.26 -18.95
C ASN A 92 9.44 11.02 -20.06
N ASP A 93 8.28 11.58 -19.73
CA ASP A 93 7.56 12.64 -20.45
C ASP A 93 6.65 13.36 -19.44
N GLU A 94 6.02 14.46 -19.86
CA GLU A 94 5.17 15.30 -18.99
C GLU A 94 3.77 14.68 -18.77
N TYR A 95 3.32 14.67 -17.50
CA TYR A 95 1.92 14.45 -17.10
C TYR A 95 1.29 13.11 -17.55
N TYR A 96 1.89 11.98 -17.16
CA TYR A 96 1.31 10.66 -17.41
C TYR A 96 -0.02 10.44 -16.68
N ALA A 97 -1.03 9.97 -17.43
CA ALA A 97 -2.15 9.25 -16.86
C ALA A 97 -1.66 7.91 -16.28
N LEU A 98 -2.20 7.48 -15.13
CA LEU A 98 -1.82 6.23 -14.48
C LEU A 98 -2.03 5.02 -15.41
N PRO A 99 -1.15 4.00 -15.37
CA PRO A 99 -1.37 2.69 -16.01
C PRO A 99 -2.80 2.16 -15.86
N HIS A 100 -3.32 1.58 -16.94
CA HIS A 100 -4.58 0.82 -16.87
C HIS A 100 -4.36 -0.48 -16.09
N HIS A 101 -5.33 -0.83 -15.25
CA HIS A 101 -5.40 -2.12 -14.56
C HIS A 101 -6.46 -2.99 -15.22
N PHE A 102 -6.08 -4.14 -15.75
CA PHE A 102 -7.03 -5.17 -16.12
C PHE A 102 -7.30 -6.08 -14.93
N LEU A 103 -8.55 -6.11 -14.46
CA LEU A 103 -9.02 -6.97 -13.38
C LEU A 103 -9.75 -8.18 -13.96
N SER A 104 -9.57 -9.35 -13.36
CA SER A 104 -10.39 -10.52 -13.70
C SER A 104 -11.87 -10.26 -13.39
N GLY A 105 -12.75 -10.58 -14.34
CA GLY A 105 -14.20 -10.38 -14.17
C GLY A 105 -14.81 -11.15 -12.97
N CYS A 106 -14.19 -12.25 -12.55
CA CYS A 106 -14.69 -13.08 -11.44
C CYS A 106 -14.19 -12.63 -10.05
N LEU A 107 -13.17 -11.77 -9.98
CA LEU A 107 -12.41 -11.44 -8.76
C LEU A 107 -13.29 -11.07 -7.57
N MET A 108 -14.35 -10.31 -7.80
CA MET A 108 -15.27 -9.86 -6.76
C MET A 108 -16.22 -10.96 -6.26
N GLU A 109 -16.67 -11.85 -7.15
CA GLU A 109 -17.57 -12.96 -6.81
C GLU A 109 -16.82 -14.12 -6.14
N ASP A 110 -15.60 -14.39 -6.60
CA ASP A 110 -14.69 -15.37 -6.01
C ASP A 110 -14.24 -14.93 -4.62
N PHE A 111 -13.87 -13.65 -4.45
CA PHE A 111 -13.51 -13.10 -3.14
C PHE A 111 -14.69 -13.13 -2.16
N LEU A 112 -15.89 -12.70 -2.57
CA LEU A 112 -17.09 -12.83 -1.72
C LEU A 112 -17.46 -14.28 -1.42
N THR A 113 -17.07 -15.23 -2.27
CA THR A 113 -17.20 -16.67 -2.00
C THR A 113 -16.20 -17.14 -0.93
N ALA A 114 -14.95 -16.68 -0.98
CA ALA A 114 -13.93 -16.98 0.04
C ALA A 114 -14.18 -16.29 1.39
N ALA A 115 -14.79 -15.09 1.39
CA ALA A 115 -15.14 -14.31 2.58
C ALA A 115 -16.46 -14.74 3.25
N ARG A 116 -17.31 -15.51 2.54
CA ARG A 116 -18.71 -15.82 2.90
C ARG A 116 -18.95 -16.18 4.37
N GLU A 117 -18.11 -17.04 4.94
CA GLU A 117 -18.25 -17.47 6.34
C GLU A 117 -18.04 -16.34 7.35
N ASN A 118 -17.08 -15.45 7.11
CA ASN A 118 -16.82 -14.30 7.97
C ASN A 118 -17.91 -13.24 7.78
N THR A 119 -18.30 -12.98 6.54
CA THR A 119 -19.43 -12.07 6.22
C THR A 119 -20.71 -12.50 6.94
N GLN A 120 -21.03 -13.80 6.99
CA GLN A 120 -22.19 -14.33 7.74
C GLN A 120 -22.06 -14.18 9.27
N LYS A 121 -20.84 -14.11 9.80
CA LYS A 121 -20.54 -13.87 11.23
C LYS A 121 -20.44 -12.38 11.57
N ASN A 122 -20.68 -11.49 10.59
CA ASN A 122 -20.38 -10.05 10.65
C ASN A 122 -18.93 -9.78 11.06
N LEU A 123 -18.00 -10.48 10.42
CA LEU A 123 -16.55 -10.28 10.49
C LEU A 123 -16.05 -9.88 9.09
N GLU A 124 -15.10 -8.97 9.05
CA GLU A 124 -14.43 -8.61 7.80
C GLU A 124 -13.58 -9.77 7.26
N THR A 125 -13.03 -9.57 6.07
CA THR A 125 -12.04 -10.44 5.44
C THR A 125 -11.25 -9.59 4.47
N CYS A 126 -9.95 -9.80 4.39
CA CYS A 126 -9.03 -9.14 3.48
C CYS A 126 -8.34 -10.12 2.52
N GLY A 127 -7.86 -9.60 1.40
CA GLY A 127 -6.98 -10.25 0.44
C GLY A 127 -6.03 -9.25 -0.23
N VAL A 128 -4.90 -9.74 -0.73
CA VAL A 128 -3.85 -8.95 -1.39
C VAL A 128 -3.87 -9.23 -2.89
N LEU A 129 -3.74 -8.18 -3.71
CA LEU A 129 -3.80 -8.26 -5.15
C LEU A 129 -2.38 -8.37 -5.74
N GLY A 130 -2.14 -9.43 -6.50
CA GLY A 130 -0.93 -9.65 -7.28
C GLY A 130 -1.19 -9.44 -8.77
N ALA A 131 -0.27 -8.73 -9.44
CA ALA A 131 -0.34 -8.47 -10.88
C ALA A 131 1.02 -8.61 -11.56
N PHE A 132 1.03 -8.99 -12.83
CA PHE A 132 2.19 -8.75 -13.69
C PHE A 132 2.04 -7.42 -14.43
N LEU A 133 3.17 -6.78 -14.76
CA LEU A 133 3.23 -5.60 -15.62
C LEU A 133 3.61 -6.03 -17.04
N LYS A 134 2.88 -5.58 -18.05
CA LYS A 134 3.21 -5.77 -19.45
C LYS A 134 2.78 -4.55 -20.26
N ASP A 135 3.64 -4.06 -21.16
CA ASP A 135 3.34 -2.97 -22.10
C ASP A 135 2.72 -1.73 -21.41
N GLY A 136 3.26 -1.33 -20.25
CA GLY A 136 2.77 -0.20 -19.45
C GLY A 136 1.42 -0.43 -18.75
N THR A 137 0.96 -1.67 -18.67
CA THR A 137 -0.37 -2.06 -18.19
C THR A 137 -0.27 -3.15 -17.12
N PHE A 138 -0.97 -2.99 -16.00
CA PHE A 138 -1.04 -4.01 -14.95
C PHE A 138 -2.17 -5.01 -15.21
N TYR A 139 -1.91 -6.29 -14.98
CA TYR A 139 -2.88 -7.37 -15.13
C TYR A 139 -3.05 -8.09 -13.80
N ILE A 140 -4.16 -7.83 -13.10
CA ILE A 140 -4.46 -8.42 -11.78
C ILE A 140 -4.98 -9.84 -11.97
N THR A 141 -4.05 -10.79 -11.90
CA THR A 141 -4.28 -12.22 -12.09
C THR A 141 -4.25 -13.03 -10.81
N THR A 142 -3.87 -12.45 -9.68
CA THR A 142 -3.64 -13.21 -8.44
C THR A 142 -4.32 -12.56 -7.24
N LEU A 143 -5.02 -13.36 -6.46
CA LEU A 143 -5.68 -12.98 -5.21
C LEU A 143 -5.14 -13.87 -4.09
N ILE A 144 -4.40 -13.29 -3.14
CA ILE A 144 -3.90 -14.00 -1.96
C ILE A 144 -4.85 -13.70 -0.81
N ILE A 145 -5.47 -14.72 -0.21
CA ILE A 145 -6.24 -14.60 1.03
C ILE A 145 -5.30 -15.01 2.18
N PRO A 146 -4.70 -14.05 2.91
CA PRO A 146 -3.73 -14.38 3.95
C PRO A 146 -4.41 -14.98 5.18
N LYS A 147 -3.61 -15.63 6.04
CA LYS A 147 -3.95 -15.78 7.46
C LYS A 147 -4.26 -14.39 8.02
N GLN A 148 -5.30 -14.26 8.83
CA GLN A 148 -5.79 -12.94 9.25
C GLN A 148 -6.59 -12.98 10.55
N GLU A 149 -6.48 -11.91 11.32
CA GLU A 149 -7.37 -11.59 12.45
C GLU A 149 -8.41 -10.56 11.96
N ALA A 150 -9.67 -10.65 12.41
CA ALA A 150 -10.74 -9.75 11.97
C ALA A 150 -11.74 -9.44 13.08
N THR A 151 -12.25 -8.21 13.08
CA THR A 151 -13.42 -7.74 13.82
C THR A 151 -14.57 -7.51 12.85
N SER A 152 -15.64 -6.84 13.29
CA SER A 152 -16.74 -6.42 12.41
C SER A 152 -16.41 -5.23 11.51
N ASP A 153 -15.32 -4.53 11.81
CA ASP A 153 -14.97 -3.17 11.36
C ASP A 153 -13.47 -3.00 11.07
N SER A 154 -12.71 -4.11 11.09
CA SER A 154 -11.31 -4.15 10.68
C SER A 154 -10.86 -5.59 10.37
N CYS A 155 -9.86 -5.72 9.51
CA CYS A 155 -9.14 -6.98 9.29
C CYS A 155 -7.64 -6.73 9.11
N GLN A 156 -6.81 -7.63 9.65
CA GLN A 156 -5.35 -7.56 9.62
C GLN A 156 -4.76 -8.89 9.15
N ALA A 157 -3.93 -8.86 8.11
CA ALA A 157 -3.12 -10.01 7.71
C ALA A 157 -2.05 -10.35 8.77
N VAL A 158 -1.73 -11.64 8.88
CA VAL A 158 -0.60 -12.16 9.67
C VAL A 158 0.24 -13.10 8.79
N ASN A 159 1.47 -13.38 9.20
CA ASN A 159 2.47 -14.14 8.43
C ASN A 159 2.72 -13.55 7.02
N GLU A 160 2.99 -12.24 6.96
CA GLU A 160 3.21 -11.51 5.70
C GLU A 160 4.36 -12.08 4.85
N GLU A 161 5.30 -12.82 5.45
CA GLU A 161 6.32 -13.56 4.72
C GLU A 161 5.79 -14.65 3.80
N GLU A 162 4.60 -15.20 4.07
CA GLU A 162 3.92 -16.17 3.18
C GLU A 162 3.32 -15.45 1.96
N ILE A 163 2.76 -14.26 2.16
CA ILE A 163 2.29 -13.37 1.08
C ILE A 163 3.47 -12.97 0.19
N TYR A 164 4.56 -12.53 0.81
CA TYR A 164 5.79 -12.16 0.13
C TYR A 164 6.38 -13.33 -0.67
N ALA A 165 6.38 -14.54 -0.13
CA ALA A 165 6.92 -15.72 -0.81
C ALA A 165 6.19 -15.97 -2.15
N ILE A 166 4.86 -15.96 -2.16
CA ILE A 166 4.05 -16.14 -3.37
C ILE A 166 4.32 -15.00 -4.37
N GLN A 167 4.32 -13.74 -3.91
CA GLN A 167 4.59 -12.59 -4.78
C GLN A 167 6.00 -12.65 -5.40
N ASN A 168 6.99 -13.12 -4.66
CA ASN A 168 8.37 -13.27 -5.14
C ASN A 168 8.53 -14.46 -6.09
N GLU A 169 7.87 -15.59 -5.82
CA GLU A 169 7.96 -16.81 -6.65
C GLU A 169 7.26 -16.60 -8.01
N GLU A 170 6.05 -16.04 -8.00
CA GLU A 170 5.27 -15.73 -9.21
C GLU A 170 5.65 -14.39 -9.87
N SER A 171 6.66 -13.68 -9.33
CA SER A 171 7.15 -12.38 -9.83
C SER A 171 6.07 -11.29 -9.96
N LEU A 172 5.19 -11.20 -8.97
CA LEU A 172 4.02 -10.32 -8.93
C LEU A 172 4.29 -8.99 -8.22
N PHE A 173 3.72 -7.92 -8.76
CA PHE A 173 3.63 -6.62 -8.11
C PHE A 173 2.47 -6.59 -7.10
N PRO A 174 2.67 -6.04 -5.88
CA PRO A 174 1.63 -5.87 -4.86
C PRO A 174 0.74 -4.65 -5.19
N ILE A 175 -0.07 -4.78 -6.24
CA ILE A 175 -0.80 -3.67 -6.87
C ILE A 175 -2.06 -3.22 -6.12
N GLY A 176 -2.30 -3.74 -4.91
CA GLY A 176 -3.43 -3.35 -4.09
C GLY A 176 -3.93 -4.44 -3.16
N TRP A 177 -5.15 -4.23 -2.67
CA TRP A 177 -5.81 -5.07 -1.68
C TRP A 177 -7.33 -5.00 -1.84
N ILE A 178 -8.03 -5.95 -1.23
CA ILE A 178 -9.49 -6.08 -1.25
C ILE A 178 -10.00 -6.48 0.13
N HIS A 179 -11.07 -5.87 0.63
CA HIS A 179 -11.72 -6.28 1.87
C HIS A 179 -13.25 -6.27 1.78
N THR A 180 -13.91 -6.88 2.78
CA THR A 180 -15.37 -6.84 2.93
C THR A 180 -15.79 -5.87 4.03
N HIS A 181 -16.85 -5.10 3.76
CA HIS A 181 -17.70 -4.43 4.75
C HIS A 181 -18.98 -5.28 4.91
N PRO A 182 -19.10 -6.16 5.93
CA PRO A 182 -20.19 -7.13 6.00
C PRO A 182 -21.58 -6.51 6.19
N SER A 183 -21.68 -5.41 6.91
CA SER A 183 -22.94 -4.71 7.23
C SER A 183 -22.92 -3.20 6.97
N GLN A 184 -21.76 -2.64 6.66
CA GLN A 184 -21.55 -1.22 6.39
C GLN A 184 -21.76 -0.89 4.90
N SER A 185 -21.90 0.40 4.61
CA SER A 185 -21.90 0.92 3.24
C SER A 185 -20.50 0.85 2.59
N CYS A 186 -20.43 1.05 1.28
CA CYS A 186 -19.17 1.11 0.55
C CYS A 186 -18.51 2.50 0.66
N PHE A 187 -17.44 2.58 1.47
CA PHE A 187 -16.60 3.77 1.68
C PHE A 187 -15.21 3.34 2.18
N MET A 188 -14.22 4.23 2.21
CA MET A 188 -12.92 3.98 2.86
C MET A 188 -12.95 4.46 4.31
N SER A 189 -12.72 3.55 5.27
CA SER A 189 -12.62 3.83 6.71
C SER A 189 -11.30 4.55 7.07
N SER A 190 -11.22 5.07 8.31
CA SER A 190 -9.97 5.64 8.85
C SER A 190 -8.79 4.66 8.84
N ILE A 191 -9.04 3.34 8.95
CA ILE A 191 -7.99 2.33 8.88
C ILE A 191 -7.61 2.12 7.41
N ASP A 192 -8.61 1.99 6.54
CA ASP A 192 -8.44 1.75 5.10
C ASP A 192 -7.64 2.87 4.43
N LEU A 193 -7.79 4.12 4.87
CA LEU A 193 -7.01 5.26 4.38
C LEU A 193 -5.52 5.14 4.74
N HIS A 194 -5.19 4.69 5.96
CA HIS A 194 -3.80 4.44 6.39
C HIS A 194 -3.19 3.23 5.68
N THR A 195 -3.99 2.18 5.46
CA THR A 195 -3.59 1.00 4.66
C THR A 195 -3.38 1.37 3.20
N GLN A 196 -4.29 2.12 2.57
CA GLN A 196 -4.16 2.58 1.20
C GLN A 196 -2.99 3.54 1.01
N TYR A 197 -2.75 4.46 1.95
CA TYR A 197 -1.53 5.30 1.96
C TYR A 197 -0.27 4.43 1.93
N THR A 198 -0.24 3.41 2.77
CA THR A 198 0.86 2.46 2.87
C THR A 198 1.10 1.70 1.56
N TYR A 199 0.06 1.26 0.84
CA TYR A 199 0.20 0.69 -0.52
C TYR A 199 0.66 1.73 -1.55
N GLN A 200 0.00 2.89 -1.60
CA GLN A 200 0.19 3.92 -2.63
C GLN A 200 1.53 4.66 -2.52
N VAL A 201 2.18 4.66 -1.34
CA VAL A 201 3.57 5.13 -1.16
C VAL A 201 4.59 4.22 -1.88
N MET A 202 4.32 2.92 -1.98
CA MET A 202 5.21 1.95 -2.63
C MET A 202 4.93 1.80 -4.12
N VAL A 203 3.64 1.80 -4.48
CA VAL A 203 3.14 1.58 -5.84
C VAL A 203 2.06 2.65 -6.09
N PRO A 204 2.39 3.80 -6.72
CA PRO A 204 1.46 4.93 -6.91
C PRO A 204 0.14 4.58 -7.61
N GLU A 205 0.15 3.49 -8.38
CA GLU A 205 -0.96 2.94 -9.13
C GLU A 205 -1.92 2.10 -8.27
N ALA A 206 -1.52 1.67 -7.07
CA ALA A 206 -2.24 0.69 -6.26
C ALA A 206 -3.64 1.15 -5.80
N VAL A 207 -4.53 0.17 -5.59
CA VAL A 207 -5.94 0.39 -5.22
C VAL A 207 -6.40 -0.45 -4.04
N GLY A 208 -7.37 0.08 -3.29
CA GLY A 208 -8.14 -0.65 -2.28
C GLY A 208 -9.55 -0.94 -2.80
N ILE A 209 -9.98 -2.20 -2.75
CA ILE A 209 -11.31 -2.63 -3.20
C ILE A 209 -12.20 -2.92 -1.98
N VAL A 210 -13.27 -2.15 -1.81
CA VAL A 210 -14.26 -2.36 -0.74
C VAL A 210 -15.44 -3.15 -1.29
N MET A 211 -15.73 -4.31 -0.72
CA MET A 211 -16.89 -5.14 -1.07
C MET A 211 -17.97 -5.02 0.00
N ALA A 212 -19.10 -4.38 -0.31
CA ALA A 212 -20.19 -4.10 0.62
C ALA A 212 -21.47 -4.87 0.20
N PRO A 213 -21.55 -6.20 0.42
CA PRO A 213 -22.65 -7.03 -0.08
C PRO A 213 -24.04 -6.62 0.43
N THR A 214 -24.12 -5.95 1.58
CA THR A 214 -25.36 -5.45 2.19
C THR A 214 -25.74 -4.03 1.75
N ASP A 215 -24.86 -3.28 1.09
CA ASP A 215 -25.16 -1.92 0.60
C ASP A 215 -26.00 -1.98 -0.68
N ASP A 216 -27.29 -1.69 -0.61
CA ASP A 216 -28.20 -1.73 -1.77
C ASP A 216 -28.02 -0.55 -2.74
N SER A 217 -27.21 0.46 -2.39
CA SER A 217 -26.84 1.56 -3.29
C SER A 217 -25.54 1.28 -4.05
N ARG A 218 -24.56 0.64 -3.38
CA ARG A 218 -23.20 0.45 -3.89
C ARG A 218 -22.56 -0.84 -3.37
N LYS A 219 -22.74 -1.95 -4.08
CA LYS A 219 -22.20 -3.27 -3.69
C LYS A 219 -20.67 -3.37 -3.66
N TYR A 220 -19.95 -2.48 -4.36
CA TYR A 220 -18.49 -2.37 -4.28
C TYR A 220 -17.95 -0.99 -4.68
N GLY A 221 -16.67 -0.75 -4.37
CA GLY A 221 -15.91 0.41 -4.82
C GLY A 221 -14.43 0.06 -4.98
N ILE A 222 -13.73 0.79 -5.85
CA ILE A 222 -12.30 0.62 -6.10
C ILE A 222 -11.67 1.99 -5.95
N PHE A 223 -10.94 2.18 -4.86
CA PHE A 223 -10.52 3.49 -4.40
C PHE A 223 -8.99 3.66 -4.45
N ARG A 224 -8.58 4.91 -4.57
CA ARG A 224 -7.20 5.37 -4.33
C ARG A 224 -7.24 6.64 -3.47
N LEU A 225 -6.12 6.98 -2.82
CA LEU A 225 -5.99 8.30 -2.21
C LEU A 225 -5.79 9.35 -3.30
N SER A 226 -6.37 10.54 -3.10
CA SER A 226 -6.07 11.71 -3.91
C SER A 226 -4.60 12.11 -3.72
N ASP A 227 -3.93 12.43 -4.82
CA ASP A 227 -2.50 12.76 -4.85
C ASP A 227 -2.35 14.15 -5.50
N PRO A 228 -1.82 15.17 -4.80
CA PRO A 228 -1.06 15.09 -3.55
C PRO A 228 -1.85 15.28 -2.24
N ASP A 229 -3.07 15.83 -2.27
CA ASP A 229 -3.75 16.32 -1.04
C ASP A 229 -3.99 15.22 0.00
N GLY A 230 -4.71 14.15 -0.34
CA GLY A 230 -4.98 13.02 0.55
C GLY A 230 -3.70 12.31 0.99
N MET A 231 -2.79 12.06 0.04
CA MET A 231 -1.47 11.49 0.32
C MET A 231 -0.62 12.34 1.30
N SER A 232 -0.77 13.67 1.33
CA SER A 232 -0.09 14.50 2.33
C SER A 232 -0.79 14.49 3.69
N ILE A 233 -2.13 14.45 3.73
CA ILE A 233 -2.88 14.33 5.00
C ILE A 233 -2.50 13.06 5.74
N LEU A 234 -2.45 11.91 5.05
CA LEU A 234 -2.07 10.64 5.68
C LEU A 234 -0.58 10.61 6.07
N ARG A 235 0.31 11.21 5.27
CA ARG A 235 1.74 11.38 5.59
C ARG A 235 2.00 12.19 6.86
N GLU A 236 1.19 13.20 7.10
CA GLU A 236 1.29 14.10 8.27
C GLU A 236 0.52 13.58 9.50
N CYS A 237 -0.19 12.45 9.37
CA CYS A 237 -1.01 11.89 10.44
C CYS A 237 -0.19 11.00 11.38
N HIS A 238 -0.35 11.20 12.69
CA HIS A 238 0.37 10.47 13.75
C HIS A 238 -0.59 9.91 14.82
N GLU A 239 -1.89 9.85 14.53
CA GLU A 239 -2.92 9.31 15.43
C GLU A 239 -2.98 7.76 15.36
N MET A 240 -3.67 7.14 16.31
CA MET A 240 -3.78 5.68 16.42
C MET A 240 -5.22 5.24 16.73
N GLY A 241 -5.62 4.10 16.17
CA GLY A 241 -7.02 3.64 16.22
C GLY A 241 -7.91 4.44 15.27
N PHE A 242 -9.24 4.33 15.43
CA PHE A 242 -10.18 5.10 14.61
C PHE A 242 -10.17 6.60 14.98
N HIS A 243 -9.93 7.45 13.97
CA HIS A 243 -9.95 8.90 14.08
C HIS A 243 -10.59 9.54 12.84
N THR A 244 -10.67 10.88 12.80
CA THR A 244 -11.20 11.64 11.66
C THR A 244 -10.11 12.54 11.09
N HIS A 245 -9.79 12.39 9.80
CA HIS A 245 -8.82 13.25 9.12
C HIS A 245 -9.37 14.65 8.84
N ARG A 246 -8.47 15.64 8.75
CA ARG A 246 -8.78 17.01 8.32
C ARG A 246 -9.23 17.03 6.86
N GLU A 247 -10.05 18.01 6.49
CA GLU A 247 -10.35 18.32 5.09
C GLU A 247 -9.08 18.72 4.31
N THR A 248 -9.13 18.55 2.99
CA THR A 248 -8.05 18.92 2.04
C THR A 248 -7.96 20.43 1.85
N SER A 249 -6.83 20.90 1.32
CA SER A 249 -6.55 22.33 1.15
C SER A 249 -7.49 23.05 0.16
N ASN A 250 -8.11 22.26 -0.72
CA ASN A 250 -8.97 22.66 -1.83
C ASN A 250 -10.43 22.16 -1.70
N GLY A 251 -10.74 21.41 -0.64
CA GLY A 251 -12.06 20.80 -0.44
C GLY A 251 -12.35 19.55 -1.29
N SER A 252 -11.35 18.95 -1.94
CA SER A 252 -11.49 17.63 -2.56
C SER A 252 -11.70 16.52 -1.51
N PRO A 253 -12.32 15.39 -1.87
CA PRO A 253 -12.24 14.16 -1.09
C PRO A 253 -10.78 13.75 -0.80
N ILE A 254 -10.55 13.11 0.34
CA ILE A 254 -9.24 12.53 0.70
C ILE A 254 -8.90 11.34 -0.21
N TYR A 255 -9.92 10.56 -0.57
CA TYR A 255 -9.85 9.41 -1.48
C TYR A 255 -10.89 9.54 -2.60
N GLU A 256 -10.62 8.90 -3.72
CA GLU A 256 -11.40 8.98 -4.94
C GLU A 256 -11.60 7.61 -5.58
N ASP A 257 -12.61 7.49 -6.45
CA ASP A 257 -12.81 6.30 -7.28
C ASP A 257 -11.71 6.18 -8.35
N SER A 258 -11.08 5.01 -8.43
CA SER A 258 -10.01 4.75 -9.38
C SER A 258 -10.57 4.62 -10.80
N THR A 259 -10.28 5.60 -11.65
CA THR A 259 -10.81 5.68 -13.03
C THR A 259 -10.15 4.71 -14.00
N ASN A 260 -8.94 4.21 -13.69
CA ASN A 260 -8.09 3.51 -14.64
C ASN A 260 -8.18 1.98 -14.47
N ILE A 261 -9.42 1.49 -14.31
CA ILE A 261 -9.79 0.10 -14.07
C ILE A 261 -10.60 -0.44 -15.25
N ILE A 262 -10.20 -1.61 -15.78
CA ILE A 262 -10.90 -2.29 -16.87
C ILE A 262 -11.16 -3.75 -16.47
N PHE A 263 -12.43 -4.15 -16.38
CA PHE A 263 -12.78 -5.55 -16.14
C PHE A 263 -12.61 -6.38 -17.42
N ASN A 264 -11.93 -7.53 -17.31
CA ASN A 264 -11.74 -8.47 -18.40
C ASN A 264 -12.25 -9.88 -18.00
N PRO A 265 -13.36 -10.36 -18.57
CA PRO A 265 -13.90 -11.69 -18.25
C PRO A 265 -13.04 -12.85 -18.76
N ASN A 266 -12.04 -12.58 -19.60
CA ASN A 266 -11.09 -13.59 -20.10
C ASN A 266 -9.75 -13.59 -19.34
N LEU A 267 -9.55 -12.66 -18.39
CA LEU A 267 -8.34 -12.66 -17.58
C LEU A 267 -8.48 -13.70 -16.47
N ARG A 268 -7.67 -14.75 -16.53
CA ARG A 268 -7.65 -15.82 -15.54
C ARG A 268 -7.20 -15.28 -14.18
N LEU A 269 -7.94 -15.65 -13.13
CA LEU A 269 -7.58 -15.45 -11.74
C LEU A 269 -6.99 -16.73 -11.15
N GLU A 270 -5.98 -16.59 -10.30
CA GLU A 270 -5.47 -17.63 -9.42
C GLU A 270 -5.62 -17.16 -7.96
N ILE A 271 -6.05 -18.07 -7.09
CA ILE A 271 -6.40 -17.74 -5.71
C ILE A 271 -5.56 -18.60 -4.78
N PHE A 272 -4.81 -17.95 -3.89
CA PHE A 272 -3.99 -18.59 -2.86
C PHE A 272 -4.63 -18.34 -1.50
N ASP A 273 -5.38 -19.30 -0.97
CA ASP A 273 -5.97 -19.22 0.37
C ASP A 273 -5.02 -19.86 1.39
N LEU A 274 -4.60 -19.09 2.39
CA LEU A 274 -3.56 -19.44 3.35
C LEU A 274 -4.07 -19.66 4.79
N ARG A 275 -5.39 -19.52 5.00
CA ARG A 275 -6.07 -19.47 6.30
C ARG A 275 -6.05 -20.79 7.08
#